data_AF-A0A7C2V3X4-F1
#
_entry.id   AF-A0A7C2V3X4-F1
#
_cell.length_a   1.000
_cell.length_b   1.000
_cell.length_c   1.000
_cell.angle_alpha   90.00
_cell.angle_beta   90.00
_cell.angle_gamma   90.00
#
_symmetry.space_group_name_H-M   'P 1'
#
loop_
_entity.id
_entity.type
_entity.pdbx_description
1 polymer ?
#
loop_
_entity_poly.entity_id
_entity_poly.type
_entity_poly.pdbx_seq_one_letter_code
_entity_poly.pdbx_strand_id
1 'polypeptide(L)' 'GMTCMHCVETVKKALYSVEGVSHVDVSLEEGTAKVRMEKDIPFSILQSAVEEWGYKVVGEV' A
#
# COMPACT_ATOMS: atom_id res chain seq x y z
N GLY A 1 -6.97 -3.13 9.85
CA GLY A 1 -6.60 -4.41 9.21
C GLY A 1 -7.41 -4.55 7.94
N MET A 2 -6.84 -5.16 6.90
CA MET A 2 -7.57 -5.46 5.66
C MET A 2 -8.45 -6.69 5.91
N THR A 3 -9.71 -6.48 6.28
CA THR A 3 -10.64 -7.58 6.62
C THR A 3 -11.64 -7.89 5.50
N CYS A 4 -11.59 -7.13 4.40
CA CYS A 4 -12.52 -7.25 3.28
C CYS A 4 -11.82 -6.93 1.96
N MET A 5 -12.33 -7.46 0.84
CA MET A 5 -11.82 -7.17 -0.51
C MET A 5 -11.85 -5.66 -0.82
N HIS A 6 -12.84 -4.92 -0.33
CA HIS A 6 -12.86 -3.46 -0.45
C HIS A 6 -11.68 -2.78 0.26
N CYS A 7 -11.23 -3.31 1.41
CA CYS A 7 -10.08 -2.77 2.12
C CYS A 7 -8.79 -2.94 1.30
N VAL A 8 -8.66 -4.10 0.64
CA VAL A 8 -7.53 -4.43 -0.24
C VAL A 8 -7.48 -3.48 -1.43
N GLU A 9 -8.61 -3.28 -2.11
CA GLU A 9 -8.69 -2.34 -3.24
C GLU A 9 -8.39 -0.90 -2.83
N THR A 10 -8.80 -0.50 -1.62
CA THR A 10 -8.53 0.84 -1.10
C THR A 10 -7.05 1.06 -0.88
N VAL A 11 -6.38 0.12 -0.19
CA VAL A 11 -4.91 0.17 0.03
C VAL A 11 -4.17 0.11 -1.31
N LYS A 12 -4.63 -0.74 -2.25
CA LYS A 12 -4.05 -0.83 -3.58
C LYS A 12 -4.12 0.51 -4.32
N LYS A 13 -5.28 1.19 -4.31
CA LYS A 13 -5.48 2.50 -4.93
C LYS A 13 -4.65 3.58 -4.26
N ALA A 14 -4.59 3.59 -2.92
CA ALA A 14 -3.78 4.54 -2.16
C ALA A 14 -2.30 4.46 -2.57
N LEU A 15 -1.74 3.25 -2.66
CA LEU A 15 -0.36 3.02 -3.11
C LEU A 15 -0.17 3.35 -4.60
N TYR A 16 -1.16 3.07 -5.44
CA TYR A 16 -1.10 3.42 -6.87
C TYR A 16 -1.14 4.93 -7.14
N SER A 17 -1.73 5.72 -6.23
CA SER A 17 -1.72 7.18 -6.31
C SER A 17 -0.35 7.78 -6.01
N VAL A 18 0.59 7.01 -5.44
CA VAL A 18 1.94 7.52 -5.14
C VAL A 18 2.75 7.60 -6.43
N GLU A 19 3.23 8.80 -6.74
CA GLU A 19 3.98 9.05 -7.97
C GLU A 19 5.32 8.29 -7.97
N GLY A 20 5.52 7.43 -8.97
CA GLY A 20 6.70 6.55 -9.09
C GLY A 20 6.44 5.10 -8.67
N VAL A 21 5.23 4.78 -8.22
CA VAL A 21 4.76 3.40 -8.08
C VAL A 21 4.34 2.87 -9.46
N SER A 22 4.98 1.78 -9.87
CA SER A 22 4.75 1.14 -11.17
C SER A 22 3.83 -0.06 -11.05
N HIS A 23 3.84 -0.72 -9.89
CA HIS A 23 2.99 -1.87 -9.63
C HIS A 23 2.63 -1.99 -8.15
N VAL A 24 1.40 -2.42 -7.87
CA VAL A 24 0.96 -2.73 -6.51
C VAL A 24 0.21 -4.05 -6.53
N ASP A 25 0.65 -4.97 -5.68
CA ASP A 25 0.05 -6.27 -5.47
C ASP A 25 -0.31 -6.41 -3.99
N VAL A 26 -1.57 -6.70 -3.67
CA VAL A 26 -2.03 -6.73 -2.28
C VAL A 26 -2.63 -8.10 -2.01
N SER A 27 -2.07 -8.80 -1.03
CA SER A 27 -2.47 -10.14 -0.62
C SER A 27 -3.33 -10.05 0.64
N LEU A 28 -4.63 -10.32 0.51
CA LEU A 28 -5.52 -10.45 1.67
C LEU A 28 -5.15 -11.65 2.54
N GLU A 29 -4.78 -12.78 1.91
CA GLU A 29 -4.38 -14.01 2.59
C GLU A 29 -3.16 -13.81 3.49
N GLU A 30 -2.14 -13.12 2.99
CA GLU A 30 -0.92 -12.85 3.76
C GLU A 30 -1.02 -11.57 4.60
N GLY A 31 -2.02 -10.72 4.34
CA GLY A 31 -2.15 -9.41 4.96
C GLY A 31 -1.04 -8.43 4.57
N THR A 32 -0.38 -8.65 3.43
CA THR A 32 0.77 -7.86 2.95
C THR A 32 0.46 -7.12 1.66
N ALA A 33 1.16 -6.00 1.43
CA ALA A 33 1.10 -5.24 0.18
C ALA A 33 2.52 -5.11 -0.41
N LYS A 34 2.71 -5.64 -1.62
CA LYS A 34 3.94 -5.54 -2.41
C LYS A 34 3.83 -4.38 -3.38
N VAL A 35 4.75 -3.44 -3.25
CA VAL A 35 4.80 -2.25 -4.11
C VAL A 35 6.10 -2.32 -4.92
N ARG A 36 5.99 -2.16 -6.24
CA ARG A 36 7.15 -1.94 -7.11
C ARG A 36 7.21 -0.47 -7.47
N MET A 37 8.39 0.10 -7.24
CA MET A 37 8.70 1.50 -7.45
C MET A 37 9.74 1.55 -8.56
N GLU A 38 9.55 2.42 -9.55
CA GLU A 38 10.57 2.69 -10.57
C GLU A 38 11.64 3.67 -10.08
N LYS A 39 11.34 4.37 -8.98
CA LYS A 39 12.19 5.37 -8.34
C LYS A 39 12.36 4.98 -6.88
N ASP A 40 13.43 5.46 -6.26
CA ASP A 40 13.63 5.29 -4.81
C ASP A 40 12.59 6.18 -4.09
N ILE A 41 11.52 5.55 -3.59
CA ILE A 41 10.46 6.24 -2.84
C ILE A 41 10.61 5.86 -1.37
N PRO A 42 10.74 6.84 -0.48
CA PRO A 42 10.86 6.54 0.94
C PRO A 42 9.57 5.90 1.46
N PHE A 43 9.73 4.87 2.30
CA PHE A 43 8.61 4.14 2.91
C PHE A 43 7.62 5.07 3.63
N SER A 44 8.10 6.17 4.22
CA SER A 44 7.23 7.17 4.86
C SER A 44 6.17 7.74 3.92
N ILE A 45 6.47 7.90 2.62
CA ILE A 45 5.49 8.41 1.65
C ILE A 45 4.41 7.36 1.37
N LEU A 46 4.81 6.10 1.20
CA LEU A 46 3.88 4.99 1.01
C LEU A 46 3.00 4.78 2.25
N GLN A 47 3.59 4.88 3.44
CA GLN A 47 2.89 4.79 4.71
C GLN A 47 1.88 5.93 4.85
N SER A 48 2.30 7.19 4.65
CA SER A 48 1.38 8.33 4.70
C SER A 48 0.24 8.20 3.70
N ALA A 49 0.52 7.79 2.45
CA ALA A 49 -0.50 7.58 1.44
C ALA A 49 -1.54 6.53 1.87
N VAL A 50 -1.15 5.50 2.61
CA VAL A 50 -2.08 4.47 3.12
C VAL A 50 -2.81 4.95 4.39
N GLU A 51 -2.13 5.71 5.24
CA GLU A 51 -2.70 6.32 6.46
C GLU A 51 -3.74 7.40 6.16
N GLU A 52 -3.58 8.15 5.08
CA GLU A 52 -4.59 9.11 4.59
C GLU A 52 -5.94 8.44 4.27
N TRP A 53 -5.92 7.15 3.94
CA TRP A 53 -7.12 6.35 3.69
C TRP A 53 -7.62 5.62 4.94
N GLY A 54 -7.03 5.90 6.10
CA GLY A 54 -7.42 5.32 7.40
C GLY A 54 -6.81 3.95 7.69
N TYR A 55 -5.74 3.56 6.99
CA TYR A 55 -5.06 2.28 7.20
C TYR A 55 -3.69 2.48 7.83
N LYS A 56 -3.40 1.72 8.88
CA LYS A 56 -2.08 1.76 9.54
C LYS A 56 -1.16 0.69 8.97
N VAL A 57 0.00 1.10 8.46
CA VAL A 57 1.07 0.18 8.01
C VAL A 57 1.99 -0.10 9.19
N VAL A 58 2.15 -1.38 9.56
CA VAL A 58 2.84 -1.81 10.79
C VAL A 58 4.22 -2.44 10.56
N GLY A 59 4.76 -2.35 9.34
CA GLY A 59 6.12 -2.79 9.02
C GLY A 59 6.36 -2.92 7.52
N GLU A 60 7.64 -3.02 7.16
CA GLU A 60 8.14 -3.47 5.86
C GLU A 60 8.86 -4.81 6.06
N VAL A 61 8.76 -5.74 5.11
CA VAL A 61 9.33 -7.09 5.17
C VAL A 61 10.24 -7.37 3.98
#